data_AF-A0A7J5XF09-F1
#
_entry.id   AF-A0A7J5XF09-F1
#
_cell.length_a   1.000
_cell.length_b   1.000
_cell.length_c   1.000
_cell.angle_alpha   90.00
_cell.angle_beta   90.00
_cell.angle_gamma   90.00
#
_symmetry.space_group_name_H-M   'P 1'
#
loop_
_entity.id
_entity.type
_entity.pdbx_description
1 polymer ?
#
loop_
_entity_poly.entity_id
_entity_poly.type
_entity_poly.pdbx_seq_one_letter_code
_entity_poly.pdbx_strand_id
1 'polypeptide(L)'
;MDDPGIKKQNWDVNETELFLEILKDLDMKKCLDGRKAHRRMTAAGYHRTVDQLKFRWKLLKSAYYKCKREPNLPAPTKIQGWWRYEKTMIAIMESRHPLLGAGVNSVRNDEVTEDSDGEASMLHWPQPCPDNTAQNLGLIVGVMPWMRCSLIKMDPEMDSQLKIGFIGAGNMAFGIAKGILSGNALPANIKVSAPSSRNLGRFQELGVAVTHSNEEVVSGSDLVFVAVKPHLVAPVLTEISEHVTERHIIVSVAAGVTLATLEELLPQNSVAIRLMPNLPCLVQEGALLFARGSHAKQEDGALLRSLLHRCGLVEEGPEAWIDIHTGLSGSGVAFVYLFAEALAEGAVKMGMPSALAHSIASQTVLGAGKLLRESGKHPAQLRSEVCTPGGTTIYGLHTLEQGGLRAATMSAVESATERARELGRK
;
A
#
# COMPACT_ATOMS: atom_id res chain seq x y z
N MET A 1 -12.58 -15.75 18.70
CA MET A 1 -13.74 -15.30 19.49
C MET A 1 -14.98 -15.61 18.66
N ASP A 2 -15.64 -16.72 19.00
CA ASP A 2 -16.96 -17.03 18.46
C ASP A 2 -17.98 -16.08 19.09
N ASP A 3 -18.67 -15.31 18.27
CA ASP A 3 -19.76 -14.42 18.69
C ASP A 3 -20.98 -15.28 19.11
N PRO A 4 -21.39 -15.26 20.39
CA PRO A 4 -22.49 -16.09 20.91
C PRO A 4 -23.90 -15.66 20.41
N GLY A 5 -24.02 -14.59 19.63
CA GLY A 5 -25.30 -14.00 19.22
C GLY A 5 -26.00 -14.64 18.01
N ILE A 6 -25.31 -15.41 17.17
CA ILE A 6 -25.91 -15.94 15.93
C ILE A 6 -26.42 -17.38 16.17
N LYS A 7 -27.48 -17.50 16.99
CA LYS A 7 -28.26 -18.75 17.10
C LYS A 7 -28.68 -19.23 15.70
N LYS A 8 -28.77 -20.55 15.49
CA LYS A 8 -29.44 -21.19 14.34
C LYS A 8 -30.76 -20.45 14.06
N GLN A 9 -30.76 -19.58 13.06
CA GLN A 9 -31.98 -18.90 12.64
C GLN A 9 -32.77 -19.89 11.81
N ASN A 10 -33.95 -20.27 12.31
CA ASN A 10 -34.92 -21.02 11.51
C ASN A 10 -35.42 -20.09 10.41
N TRP A 11 -35.00 -20.38 9.19
CA TRP A 11 -35.49 -19.79 7.96
C TRP A 11 -36.46 -20.78 7.35
N ASP A 12 -37.69 -20.37 7.14
CA ASP A 12 -38.64 -21.22 6.44
C ASP A 12 -38.37 -21.24 4.92
N VAL A 13 -39.06 -22.15 4.24
CA VAL A 13 -38.82 -22.38 2.82
C VAL A 13 -39.24 -21.18 1.98
N ASN A 14 -40.39 -20.58 2.28
CA ASN A 14 -40.97 -19.46 1.53
C ASN A 14 -40.16 -18.18 1.76
N GLU A 15 -39.69 -17.96 2.99
CA GLU A 15 -38.78 -16.86 3.33
C GLU A 15 -37.48 -16.92 2.50
N THR A 16 -36.96 -18.13 2.30
CA THR A 16 -35.73 -18.33 1.52
C THR A 16 -35.95 -18.14 0.02
N GLU A 17 -37.08 -18.60 -0.52
CA GLU A 17 -37.44 -18.39 -1.94
C GLU A 17 -37.59 -16.90 -2.24
N LEU A 18 -38.36 -16.18 -1.40
CA LEU A 18 -38.55 -14.75 -1.55
C LEU A 18 -37.22 -13.98 -1.48
N PHE A 19 -36.35 -14.35 -0.54
CA PHE A 19 -35.04 -13.73 -0.42
C PHE A 19 -34.21 -13.91 -1.70
N LEU A 20 -34.23 -15.10 -2.31
CA LEU A 20 -33.50 -15.37 -3.55
C LEU A 20 -34.10 -14.62 -4.76
N GLU A 21 -35.42 -14.53 -4.88
CA GLU A 21 -36.04 -13.71 -5.93
C GLU A 21 -35.70 -12.22 -5.77
N ILE A 22 -35.72 -11.70 -4.54
CA ILE A 22 -35.25 -10.33 -4.25
C ILE A 22 -33.79 -10.14 -4.68
N LEU A 23 -32.92 -11.12 -4.44
CA LEU A 23 -31.51 -11.05 -4.84
C LEU A 23 -31.31 -11.17 -6.35
N LYS A 24 -32.16 -11.94 -7.04
CA LYS A 24 -32.16 -12.05 -8.49
C LYS A 24 -32.54 -10.73 -9.17
N ASP A 25 -33.47 -9.98 -8.58
CA ASP A 25 -33.89 -8.66 -9.05
C ASP A 25 -32.89 -7.53 -8.75
N LEU A 26 -31.97 -7.73 -7.80
CA LEU A 26 -31.03 -6.71 -7.34
C LEU A 26 -29.62 -6.95 -7.92
N ASP A 27 -29.08 -5.92 -8.59
CA ASP A 27 -27.66 -5.88 -9.00
C ASP A 27 -26.69 -6.08 -7.81
N MET A 28 -25.56 -6.79 -8.00
CA MET A 28 -24.68 -7.24 -6.90
C MET A 28 -24.14 -6.10 -6.02
N LYS A 29 -23.88 -4.90 -6.58
CA LYS A 29 -23.49 -3.73 -5.78
C LYS A 29 -24.58 -3.33 -4.76
N LYS A 30 -25.85 -3.56 -5.10
CA LYS A 30 -27.02 -3.32 -4.23
C LYS A 30 -27.26 -4.48 -3.23
N CYS A 31 -26.82 -5.69 -3.57
CA CYS A 31 -26.85 -6.85 -2.67
C CYS A 31 -25.80 -6.76 -1.54
N LEU A 32 -24.64 -6.14 -1.80
CA LEU A 32 -23.58 -5.92 -0.80
C LEU A 32 -23.97 -4.92 0.31
N ASP A 33 -24.76 -3.91 -0.05
CA ASP A 33 -25.28 -2.91 0.91
C ASP A 33 -26.35 -3.52 1.85
N GLY A 34 -27.06 -4.58 1.42
CA GLY A 34 -28.04 -5.34 2.21
C GLY A 34 -29.30 -4.57 2.65
N ARG A 35 -29.29 -3.23 2.62
CA ARG A 35 -30.38 -2.33 3.00
C ARG A 35 -31.60 -2.43 2.06
N LYS A 36 -31.39 -2.65 0.76
CA LYS A 36 -32.50 -2.83 -0.21
C LYS A 36 -33.21 -4.17 -0.05
N ALA A 37 -32.45 -5.24 0.16
CA ALA A 37 -33.02 -6.55 0.48
C ALA A 37 -33.78 -6.51 1.81
N HIS A 38 -33.21 -5.85 2.83
CA HIS A 38 -33.88 -5.64 4.13
C HIS A 38 -35.24 -4.94 4.00
N ARG A 39 -35.32 -3.86 3.22
CA ARG A 39 -36.59 -3.15 2.99
C ARG A 39 -37.64 -4.03 2.29
N ARG A 40 -37.24 -4.80 1.27
CA ARG A 40 -38.16 -5.68 0.53
C ARG A 40 -38.63 -6.88 1.34
N MET A 41 -37.73 -7.50 2.12
CA MET A 41 -38.10 -8.57 3.06
C MET A 41 -39.07 -8.05 4.13
N THR A 42 -38.80 -6.87 4.69
CA THR A 42 -39.69 -6.23 5.69
C THR A 42 -41.07 -5.91 5.12
N ALA A 43 -41.14 -5.41 3.88
CA ALA A 43 -42.41 -5.13 3.20
C ALA A 43 -43.26 -6.39 2.95
N ALA A 44 -42.63 -7.56 2.87
CA ALA A 44 -43.30 -8.85 2.73
C ALA A 44 -43.60 -9.54 4.08
N GLY A 45 -43.40 -8.85 5.20
CA GLY A 45 -43.68 -9.37 6.55
C GLY A 45 -42.53 -10.16 7.20
N TYR A 46 -41.36 -10.21 6.58
CA TYR A 46 -40.17 -10.91 7.11
C TYR A 46 -39.17 -9.93 7.72
N HIS A 47 -39.15 -9.86 9.05
CA HIS A 47 -38.30 -8.93 9.80
C HIS A 47 -36.91 -9.52 10.10
N ARG A 48 -35.97 -9.37 9.15
CA ARG A 48 -34.56 -9.78 9.29
C ARG A 48 -33.62 -8.60 9.26
N THR A 49 -32.62 -8.56 10.15
CA THR A 49 -31.59 -7.51 10.12
C THR A 49 -30.69 -7.66 8.88
N VAL A 50 -30.00 -6.58 8.49
CA VAL A 50 -29.07 -6.60 7.36
C VAL A 50 -27.99 -7.69 7.52
N ASP A 51 -27.48 -7.88 8.74
CA ASP A 51 -26.46 -8.89 9.02
C ASP A 51 -27.01 -10.31 8.95
N GLN A 52 -28.28 -10.52 9.33
CA GLN A 52 -28.96 -11.81 9.17
C GLN A 52 -29.12 -12.18 7.69
N LEU A 53 -29.48 -11.21 6.84
CA LEU A 53 -29.56 -11.41 5.39
C LEU A 53 -28.19 -11.73 4.78
N LYS A 54 -27.14 -11.00 5.18
CA LYS A 54 -25.75 -11.25 4.73
C LYS A 54 -25.28 -12.64 5.15
N PHE A 55 -25.58 -13.05 6.39
CA PHE A 55 -25.24 -14.37 6.90
C PHE A 55 -25.98 -15.48 6.15
N ARG A 56 -27.29 -15.32 5.90
CA ARG A 56 -28.07 -16.27 5.10
C ARG A 56 -27.54 -16.41 3.67
N TRP A 57 -27.19 -15.29 3.02
CA TRP A 57 -26.57 -15.29 1.70
C TRP A 57 -25.23 -16.03 1.69
N LYS A 58 -24.40 -15.85 2.72
CA LYS A 58 -23.14 -16.59 2.87
C LYS A 58 -23.36 -18.11 2.94
N LEU A 59 -24.40 -18.55 3.67
CA LEU A 59 -24.76 -19.96 3.76
C LEU A 59 -25.23 -20.54 2.42
N LEU A 60 -26.14 -19.85 1.72
CA LEU A 60 -26.67 -20.27 0.41
C LEU A 60 -25.57 -20.34 -0.66
N LYS A 61 -24.64 -19.37 -0.69
CA LYS A 61 -23.46 -19.41 -1.56
C LYS A 61 -22.54 -20.58 -1.24
N SER A 62 -22.30 -20.85 0.04
CA SER A 62 -21.45 -21.97 0.47
C SER A 62 -22.03 -23.31 0.02
N ALA A 63 -23.35 -23.47 0.15
CA ALA A 63 -24.09 -24.61 -0.36
C ALA A 63 -23.98 -24.77 -1.88
N TYR A 64 -24.17 -23.69 -2.65
CA TYR A 64 -24.00 -23.69 -4.10
C TYR A 64 -22.60 -24.18 -4.53
N TYR A 65 -21.54 -23.60 -3.96
CA TYR A 65 -20.17 -24.00 -4.31
C TYR A 65 -19.80 -25.40 -3.84
N LYS A 66 -20.48 -25.94 -2.83
CA LYS A 66 -20.31 -27.34 -2.42
C LYS A 66 -20.93 -28.28 -3.45
N CYS A 67 -22.19 -28.05 -3.83
CA CYS A 67 -22.87 -28.84 -4.86
C CYS A 67 -22.16 -28.77 -6.23
N LYS A 68 -21.59 -27.61 -6.60
CA LYS A 68 -20.83 -27.47 -7.85
C LYS A 68 -19.52 -28.26 -7.86
N ARG A 69 -18.87 -28.43 -6.70
CA ARG A 69 -17.59 -29.18 -6.59
C ARG A 69 -17.81 -30.69 -6.50
N GLU A 70 -18.92 -31.10 -5.91
CA GLU A 70 -19.21 -32.51 -5.62
C GLU A 70 -20.66 -32.85 -6.02
N PRO A 71 -20.96 -32.96 -7.33
CA PRO A 71 -22.32 -33.10 -7.84
C PRO A 71 -23.04 -34.38 -7.41
N ASN A 72 -22.29 -35.40 -6.96
CA ASN A 72 -22.83 -36.70 -6.56
C ASN A 72 -23.14 -36.82 -5.05
N LEU A 73 -22.93 -35.77 -4.26
CA LEU A 73 -23.23 -35.79 -2.82
C LEU A 73 -24.65 -35.29 -2.51
N PRO A 74 -25.28 -35.81 -1.44
CA PRO A 74 -26.61 -35.37 -1.02
C PRO A 74 -26.62 -33.88 -0.63
N ALA A 75 -27.77 -33.24 -0.87
CA ALA A 75 -27.96 -31.81 -0.64
C ALA A 75 -27.56 -31.36 0.78
N PRO A 76 -27.11 -30.10 0.97
CA PRO A 76 -26.67 -29.61 2.26
C PRO A 76 -27.75 -29.72 3.35
N THR A 77 -27.55 -30.61 4.31
CA THR A 77 -28.51 -30.90 5.41
C THR A 77 -28.82 -29.70 6.31
N LYS A 78 -28.02 -28.64 6.24
CA LYS A 78 -28.20 -27.39 7.01
C LYS A 78 -29.11 -26.37 6.32
N ILE A 79 -29.56 -26.62 5.08
CA ILE A 79 -30.48 -25.76 4.34
C ILE A 79 -31.70 -26.59 3.95
N GLN A 80 -32.79 -26.42 4.68
CA GLN A 80 -34.06 -27.06 4.38
C GLN A 80 -34.53 -26.66 2.97
N GLY A 81 -34.95 -27.64 2.16
CA GLY A 81 -35.53 -27.38 0.83
C GLY A 81 -34.53 -26.96 -0.25
N TRP A 82 -33.23 -27.22 -0.10
CA TRP A 82 -32.18 -26.79 -1.03
C TRP A 82 -32.48 -26.99 -2.53
N TRP A 83 -33.07 -28.14 -2.90
CA TRP A 83 -33.40 -28.47 -4.30
C TRP A 83 -34.38 -27.48 -4.95
N ARG A 84 -35.18 -26.75 -4.15
CA ARG A 84 -36.06 -25.67 -4.63
C ARG A 84 -35.29 -24.42 -5.03
N TYR A 85 -34.13 -24.20 -4.41
CA TYR A 85 -33.33 -22.99 -4.56
C TYR A 85 -32.26 -23.11 -5.63
N GLU A 86 -31.88 -24.34 -5.98
CA GLU A 86 -30.74 -24.62 -6.85
C GLU A 86 -30.80 -23.88 -8.18
N LYS A 87 -31.94 -23.94 -8.89
CA LYS A 87 -32.12 -23.24 -10.17
C LYS A 87 -32.00 -21.72 -10.04
N THR A 88 -32.63 -21.13 -9.02
CA THR A 88 -32.57 -19.68 -8.77
C THR A 88 -31.16 -19.27 -8.34
N MET A 89 -30.48 -20.07 -7.54
CA MET A 89 -29.08 -19.87 -7.17
C MET A 89 -28.15 -19.92 -8.39
N ILE A 90 -28.33 -20.90 -9.28
CA ILE A 90 -27.59 -20.98 -10.54
C ILE A 90 -27.82 -19.71 -11.36
N ALA A 91 -29.08 -19.29 -11.56
CA ALA A 91 -29.40 -18.07 -12.30
C ALA A 91 -28.77 -16.80 -11.72
N ILE A 92 -28.77 -16.64 -10.38
CA ILE A 92 -28.12 -15.52 -9.69
C ILE A 92 -26.60 -15.57 -9.84
N MET A 93 -26.02 -16.77 -9.88
CA MET A 93 -24.57 -16.97 -9.96
C MET A 93 -24.03 -16.98 -11.40
N GLU A 94 -24.87 -17.29 -12.41
CA GLU A 94 -24.50 -17.42 -13.82
C GLU A 94 -24.92 -16.25 -14.70
N SER A 95 -25.84 -15.38 -14.25
CA SER A 95 -26.04 -14.04 -14.82
C SER A 95 -24.75 -13.17 -14.78
N ARG A 96 -23.66 -13.70 -14.22
CA ARG A 96 -22.31 -13.17 -14.13
C ARG A 96 -21.45 -13.26 -15.41
N HIS A 97 -21.95 -13.82 -16.52
CA HIS A 97 -21.15 -13.89 -17.76
C HIS A 97 -21.95 -13.54 -19.02
N PRO A 98 -22.04 -12.27 -19.42
CA PRO A 98 -22.18 -11.92 -20.82
C PRO A 98 -20.77 -11.74 -21.39
N LEU A 99 -20.21 -12.82 -21.96
CA LEU A 99 -19.27 -12.85 -23.08
C LEU A 99 -18.73 -14.28 -23.16
N LEU A 100 -19.45 -15.12 -23.91
CA LEU A 100 -18.95 -16.21 -24.76
C LEU A 100 -20.19 -16.92 -25.31
N GLY A 101 -20.61 -16.49 -26.48
CA GLY A 101 -21.70 -17.11 -27.23
C GLY A 101 -21.44 -16.97 -28.73
N ALA A 102 -20.69 -17.91 -29.29
CA ALA A 102 -20.82 -18.39 -30.66
C ALA A 102 -20.22 -19.80 -30.68
N GLY A 103 -21.04 -20.77 -31.10
CA GLY A 103 -20.86 -22.17 -30.77
C GLY A 103 -19.82 -22.90 -31.60
N VAL A 104 -19.43 -24.07 -31.11
CA VAL A 104 -19.11 -25.22 -31.97
C VAL A 104 -19.71 -26.45 -31.31
N ASN A 105 -20.67 -27.04 -32.01
CA ASN A 105 -21.22 -28.35 -31.74
C ASN A 105 -20.08 -29.38 -31.77
N SER A 106 -20.05 -30.24 -30.75
CA SER A 106 -19.30 -31.48 -30.79
C SER A 106 -19.88 -32.39 -31.87
N VAL A 107 -19.19 -32.53 -32.99
CA VAL A 107 -19.31 -33.70 -33.86
C VAL A 107 -17.95 -34.36 -33.88
N ARG A 108 -17.90 -35.55 -33.28
CA ARG A 108 -16.85 -36.54 -33.50
C ARG A 108 -16.78 -36.81 -35.00
N ASN A 109 -15.59 -36.83 -35.57
CA ASN A 109 -15.22 -37.81 -36.58
C ASN A 109 -13.70 -38.01 -36.51
N ASP A 110 -13.35 -39.26 -36.24
CA ASP A 110 -12.06 -39.84 -36.57
C ASP A 110 -11.89 -39.78 -38.10
N GLU A 111 -10.74 -39.32 -38.59
CA GLU A 111 -10.09 -39.92 -39.75
C GLU A 111 -8.66 -39.41 -39.89
N VAL A 112 -7.78 -40.39 -40.12
CA VAL A 112 -6.35 -40.29 -40.40
C VAL A 112 -6.14 -39.75 -41.81
N THR A 113 -5.12 -38.93 -42.05
CA THR A 113 -4.26 -38.99 -43.26
C THR A 113 -3.05 -38.05 -43.15
N GLU A 114 -1.99 -38.47 -43.84
CA GLU A 114 -0.58 -38.08 -43.76
C GLU A 114 -0.23 -36.74 -44.43
N ASP A 115 0.97 -36.27 -44.07
CA ASP A 115 1.97 -35.47 -44.81
C ASP A 115 1.59 -34.11 -45.43
N SER A 116 2.30 -33.06 -45.01
CA SER A 116 3.33 -32.40 -45.85
C SER A 116 3.93 -31.16 -45.19
N ASP A 117 5.22 -30.99 -45.45
CA ASP A 117 6.11 -29.91 -45.02
C ASP A 117 5.63 -28.50 -45.38
N GLY A 118 5.96 -27.55 -44.52
CA GLY A 118 5.79 -26.11 -44.76
C GLY A 118 6.54 -25.26 -43.74
N GLU A 119 7.82 -25.04 -44.00
CA GLU A 119 8.63 -24.02 -43.33
C GLU A 119 8.02 -22.62 -43.45
N ALA A 120 7.89 -21.89 -42.34
CA ALA A 120 7.99 -20.43 -42.34
C ALA A 120 8.33 -19.85 -40.95
N SER A 121 9.61 -19.47 -40.80
CA SER A 121 10.07 -18.23 -40.16
C SER A 121 9.70 -17.97 -38.68
N MET A 122 10.53 -18.48 -37.77
CA MET A 122 10.69 -17.91 -36.43
C MET A 122 11.44 -16.57 -36.49
N LEU A 123 10.83 -15.52 -35.94
CA LEU A 123 11.47 -14.23 -35.69
C LEU A 123 12.61 -14.39 -34.67
N HIS A 124 13.80 -13.94 -35.07
CA HIS A 124 15.04 -13.98 -34.31
C HIS A 124 14.96 -13.16 -33.00
N TRP A 125 15.19 -13.84 -31.88
CA TRP A 125 15.57 -13.22 -30.60
C TRP A 125 17.09 -13.03 -30.57
N PRO A 126 17.64 -11.88 -30.10
CA PRO A 126 19.08 -11.65 -30.15
C PRO A 126 19.83 -12.60 -29.21
N GLN A 127 20.86 -13.26 -29.75
CA GLN A 127 21.76 -14.17 -29.04
C GLN A 127 22.69 -13.41 -28.08
N PRO A 128 23.19 -14.05 -27.00
CA PRO A 128 24.16 -13.44 -26.10
C PRO A 128 25.54 -13.32 -26.78
N CYS A 129 26.24 -12.21 -26.56
CA CYS A 129 27.63 -12.05 -26.98
C CYS A 129 28.55 -13.05 -26.26
N PRO A 130 29.55 -13.64 -26.95
CA PRO A 130 30.54 -14.50 -26.33
C PRO A 130 31.66 -13.70 -25.65
N ASP A 131 32.15 -14.23 -24.54
CA ASP A 131 33.34 -13.78 -23.82
C ASP A 131 34.55 -13.64 -24.74
N ASN A 132 35.33 -12.57 -24.54
CA ASN A 132 36.73 -12.58 -24.93
C ASN A 132 37.60 -11.92 -23.85
N THR A 133 38.71 -12.59 -23.59
CA THR A 133 39.63 -12.33 -22.49
C THR A 133 40.56 -11.15 -22.77
N ALA A 134 40.70 -10.31 -21.75
CA ALA A 134 41.80 -9.40 -21.39
C ALA A 134 42.77 -8.89 -22.49
N GLN A 135 42.80 -7.56 -22.67
CA GLN A 135 44.06 -6.81 -22.71
C GLN A 135 43.83 -5.33 -22.35
N ASN A 136 44.76 -4.82 -21.54
CA ASN A 136 44.87 -3.48 -20.98
C ASN A 136 44.40 -2.32 -21.86
N LEU A 137 43.60 -1.42 -21.29
CA LEU A 137 43.76 0.04 -21.37
C LEU A 137 42.86 0.68 -20.31
N GLY A 138 43.49 1.32 -19.32
CA GLY A 138 42.80 2.02 -18.25
C GLY A 138 42.06 3.25 -18.78
N LEU A 139 40.74 3.28 -18.58
CA LEU A 139 39.94 4.50 -18.64
C LEU A 139 38.72 4.35 -17.71
N ILE A 140 38.87 4.91 -16.52
CA ILE A 140 37.86 5.54 -15.66
C ILE A 140 36.41 5.08 -15.94
N VAL A 141 36.01 3.96 -15.35
CA VAL A 141 34.59 3.68 -15.09
C VAL A 141 34.28 4.28 -13.72
N GLY A 142 33.64 5.45 -13.73
CA GLY A 142 33.13 6.09 -12.53
C GLY A 142 32.08 5.20 -11.87
N VAL A 143 32.48 4.49 -10.82
CA VAL A 143 31.57 3.89 -9.86
C VAL A 143 30.74 5.04 -9.30
N MET A 144 29.42 5.02 -9.51
CA MET A 144 28.53 6.07 -9.04
C MET A 144 28.69 6.26 -7.51
N PRO A 145 28.82 7.51 -7.00
CA PRO A 145 29.16 7.78 -5.60
C PRO A 145 28.18 7.23 -4.54
N TRP A 146 26.96 6.84 -4.90
CA TRP A 146 25.94 6.38 -3.95
C TRP A 146 26.13 4.93 -3.47
N MET A 147 26.95 4.11 -4.15
CA MET A 147 27.26 2.75 -3.71
C MET A 147 28.39 2.67 -2.66
N ARG A 148 29.05 3.79 -2.35
CA ARG A 148 29.87 3.90 -1.14
C ARG A 148 29.03 4.61 -0.07
N CYS A 149 28.15 3.84 0.57
CA CYS A 149 27.78 4.13 1.94
C CYS A 149 29.03 3.89 2.80
N SER A 150 29.98 4.82 2.71
CA SER A 150 31.00 4.95 3.73
C SER A 150 30.23 5.16 5.02
N LEU A 151 30.32 4.20 5.93
CA LEU A 151 29.99 4.35 7.33
C LEU A 151 30.46 5.75 7.75
N ILE A 152 29.53 6.70 7.79
CA ILE A 152 29.73 7.93 8.53
C ILE A 152 29.97 7.39 9.93
N LYS A 153 31.22 7.45 10.40
CA LYS A 153 31.53 7.21 11.80
C LYS A 153 30.73 8.26 12.55
N MET A 154 29.55 7.86 13.02
CA MET A 154 28.69 8.70 13.84
C MET A 154 29.51 9.03 15.08
N ASP A 155 29.68 10.32 15.33
CA ASP A 155 30.32 10.77 16.54
C ASP A 155 29.37 10.45 17.71
N PRO A 156 29.72 9.54 18.64
CA PRO A 156 28.81 9.09 19.70
C PRO A 156 28.43 10.19 20.69
N GLU A 157 29.17 11.31 20.71
CA GLU A 157 29.03 12.37 21.71
C GLU A 157 28.01 13.44 21.34
N MET A 158 27.65 13.60 20.05
CA MET A 158 26.90 14.76 19.59
C MET A 158 25.37 14.72 19.89
N ASP A 159 24.82 13.56 20.28
CA ASP A 159 23.36 13.29 20.18
C ASP A 159 22.63 13.14 21.53
N SER A 160 23.33 13.21 22.67
CA SER A 160 22.69 13.04 23.99
C SER A 160 21.89 14.25 24.47
N GLN A 161 22.10 15.43 23.87
CA GLN A 161 21.49 16.69 24.29
C GLN A 161 20.44 17.27 23.32
N LEU A 162 20.44 16.86 22.05
CA LEU A 162 19.54 17.41 21.04
C LEU A 162 18.08 17.20 21.44
N LYS A 163 17.30 18.29 21.48
CA LYS A 163 15.88 18.26 21.85
C LYS A 163 15.01 18.27 20.60
N ILE A 164 14.05 17.34 20.54
CA ILE A 164 13.23 17.10 19.36
C ILE A 164 11.76 17.30 19.71
N GLY A 165 11.11 18.17 18.94
CA GLY A 165 9.71 18.51 19.10
C GLY A 165 8.85 17.95 17.98
N PHE A 166 7.63 17.52 18.29
CA PHE A 166 6.61 17.22 17.29
C PHE A 166 5.36 18.03 17.57
N ILE A 167 4.98 18.89 16.61
CA ILE A 167 3.68 19.53 16.59
C ILE A 167 2.73 18.66 15.79
N GLY A 168 1.82 17.99 16.50
CA GLY A 168 0.88 17.02 15.94
C GLY A 168 1.27 15.57 16.24
N ALA A 169 0.42 14.88 16.99
CA ALA A 169 0.60 13.47 17.38
C ALA A 169 0.03 12.48 16.34
N GLY A 170 0.20 12.74 15.04
CA GLY A 170 -0.32 11.90 13.93
C GLY A 170 0.51 10.64 13.65
N ASN A 171 0.08 9.79 12.72
CA ASN A 171 0.81 8.55 12.37
C ASN A 171 2.24 8.81 11.89
N MET A 172 2.46 9.89 11.12
CA MET A 172 3.80 10.25 10.65
C MET A 172 4.71 10.66 11.81
N ALA A 173 4.25 11.53 12.72
CA ALA A 173 4.98 11.87 13.94
C ALA A 173 5.35 10.62 14.76
N PHE A 174 4.41 9.68 14.90
CA PHE A 174 4.67 8.45 15.66
C PHE A 174 5.70 7.53 14.99
N GLY A 175 5.60 7.33 13.67
CA GLY A 175 6.55 6.51 12.92
C GLY A 175 7.97 7.09 12.97
N ILE A 176 8.08 8.42 12.80
CA ILE A 176 9.35 9.14 12.88
C ILE A 176 9.92 9.07 14.30
N ALA A 177 9.13 9.41 15.33
CA ALA A 177 9.57 9.35 16.72
C ALA A 177 10.05 7.93 17.10
N LYS A 178 9.34 6.88 16.68
CA LYS A 178 9.76 5.50 16.92
C LYS A 178 11.10 5.16 16.26
N GLY A 179 11.35 5.68 15.05
CA GLY A 179 12.63 5.48 14.38
C GLY A 179 13.77 6.18 15.10
N ILE A 180 13.56 7.45 15.44
CA ILE A 180 14.51 8.25 16.23
C ILE A 180 14.89 7.54 17.53
N LEU A 181 13.90 7.04 18.27
CA LEU A 181 14.10 6.31 19.53
C LEU A 181 14.79 4.94 19.37
N SER A 182 14.71 4.33 18.18
CA SER A 182 15.46 3.10 17.87
C SER A 182 16.92 3.37 17.46
N GLY A 183 17.29 4.65 17.34
CA GLY A 183 18.66 5.13 17.26
C GLY A 183 19.23 5.37 18.66
N ASN A 184 19.94 6.47 18.83
CA ASN A 184 20.60 6.83 20.10
C ASN A 184 19.85 7.92 20.90
N ALA A 185 18.72 8.42 20.40
CA ALA A 185 17.96 9.47 21.06
C ALA A 185 17.19 8.94 22.28
N LEU A 186 17.25 9.67 23.39
CA LEU A 186 16.52 9.33 24.61
C LEU A 186 15.06 9.82 24.53
N PRO A 187 14.08 9.06 25.05
CA PRO A 187 12.68 9.53 25.16
C PRO A 187 12.52 10.89 25.85
N ALA A 188 13.35 11.15 26.86
CA ALA A 188 13.36 12.43 27.60
C ALA A 188 13.79 13.64 26.75
N ASN A 189 14.36 13.42 25.57
CA ASN A 189 14.72 14.47 24.63
C ASN A 189 13.61 14.77 23.61
N ILE A 190 12.51 13.99 23.61
CA ILE A 190 11.40 14.18 22.68
C ILE A 190 10.20 14.78 23.42
N LYS A 191 9.56 15.78 22.81
CA LYS A 191 8.27 16.32 23.27
C LYS A 191 7.26 16.36 22.12
N VAL A 192 6.01 15.99 22.39
CA VAL A 192 4.94 15.94 21.38
C VAL A 192 3.72 16.73 21.84
N SER A 193 3.19 17.60 20.98
CA SER A 193 1.92 18.30 21.21
C SER A 193 0.78 17.74 20.36
N ALA A 194 -0.44 17.79 20.90
CA ALA A 194 -1.67 17.62 20.15
C ALA A 194 -2.84 18.32 20.85
N PRO A 195 -3.87 18.80 20.12
CA PRO A 195 -5.02 19.46 20.72
C PRO A 195 -5.93 18.51 21.53
N SER A 196 -5.76 17.19 21.40
CA SER A 196 -6.52 16.19 22.16
C SER A 196 -5.63 15.04 22.59
N SER A 197 -5.96 14.40 23.71
CA SER A 197 -5.16 13.30 24.28
C SER A 197 -5.32 11.97 23.52
N ARG A 198 -6.20 11.90 22.52
CA ARG A 198 -6.54 10.68 21.76
C ARG A 198 -5.31 9.91 21.25
N ASN A 199 -4.31 10.63 20.75
CA ASN A 199 -3.11 10.02 20.17
C ASN A 199 -1.87 10.19 21.05
N LEU A 200 -1.97 10.86 22.21
CA LEU A 200 -0.81 11.11 23.08
C LEU A 200 -0.41 9.86 23.86
N GLY A 201 -1.35 9.00 24.22
CA GLY A 201 -1.09 7.78 25.01
C GLY A 201 0.02 6.89 24.43
N ARG A 202 0.01 6.65 23.11
CA ARG A 202 1.06 5.86 22.44
C ARG A 202 2.45 6.48 22.49
N PHE A 203 2.57 7.80 22.67
CA PHE A 203 3.88 8.44 22.86
C PHE A 203 4.33 8.33 24.32
N GLN A 204 3.39 8.46 25.26
CA GLN A 204 3.68 8.22 26.69
C GLN A 204 4.14 6.78 26.94
N GLU A 205 3.58 5.79 26.23
CA GLU A 205 4.04 4.40 26.25
C GLU A 205 5.50 4.23 25.81
N LEU A 206 6.02 5.16 25.00
CA LEU A 206 7.43 5.21 24.59
C LEU A 206 8.32 6.02 25.57
N GLY A 207 7.75 6.52 26.67
CA GLY A 207 8.44 7.39 27.63
C GLY A 207 8.65 8.82 27.14
N VAL A 208 7.96 9.23 26.08
CA VAL A 208 8.07 10.57 25.48
C VAL A 208 7.18 11.57 26.23
N ALA A 209 7.71 12.78 26.46
CA ALA A 209 6.95 13.86 27.07
C ALA A 209 5.83 14.34 26.12
N VAL A 210 4.65 14.60 26.66
CA VAL A 210 3.49 15.08 25.88
C VAL A 210 2.93 16.36 26.47
N THR A 211 2.36 17.21 25.61
CA THR A 211 1.73 18.47 26.01
C THR A 211 0.55 18.80 25.10
N HIS A 212 -0.23 19.80 25.50
CA HIS A 212 -1.28 20.40 24.66
C HIS A 212 -0.84 21.76 24.07
N SER A 213 0.35 22.26 24.43
CA SER A 213 0.89 23.54 23.96
C SER A 213 1.93 23.34 22.87
N ASN A 214 1.74 23.98 21.70
CA ASN A 214 2.73 23.99 20.63
C ASN A 214 3.95 24.83 21.01
N GLU A 215 3.72 25.94 21.73
CA GLU A 215 4.77 26.80 22.28
C GLU A 215 5.76 26.03 23.16
N GLU A 216 5.25 25.20 24.08
CA GLU A 216 6.11 24.39 24.95
C GLU A 216 6.97 23.37 24.19
N VAL A 217 6.53 22.95 23.00
CA VAL A 217 7.30 22.08 22.10
C VAL A 217 8.41 22.89 21.45
N VAL A 218 8.10 24.05 20.88
CA VAL A 218 9.08 24.89 20.19
C VAL A 218 10.15 25.36 21.16
N SER A 219 9.77 26.05 22.23
CA SER A 219 10.71 26.60 23.23
C SER A 219 11.64 25.55 23.84
N GLY A 220 11.19 24.29 23.92
CA GLY A 220 11.94 23.18 24.48
C GLY A 220 12.77 22.37 23.48
N SER A 221 12.78 22.71 22.19
CA SER A 221 13.37 21.88 21.13
C SER A 221 14.39 22.63 20.28
N ASP A 222 15.33 21.89 19.68
CA ASP A 222 16.23 22.38 18.63
C ASP A 222 15.68 22.04 17.25
N LEU A 223 15.11 20.83 17.10
CA LEU A 223 14.51 20.35 15.87
C LEU A 223 13.01 20.16 16.07
N VAL A 224 12.17 20.85 15.29
CA VAL A 224 10.71 20.82 15.43
C VAL A 224 10.05 20.25 14.18
N PHE A 225 9.43 19.09 14.29
CA PHE A 225 8.60 18.50 13.25
C PHE A 225 7.19 19.07 13.29
N VAL A 226 6.77 19.75 12.21
CA VAL A 226 5.39 20.17 11.99
C VAL A 226 4.66 19.05 11.26
N ALA A 227 3.99 18.18 12.03
CA ALA A 227 3.35 16.95 11.58
C ALA A 227 1.80 17.01 11.68
N VAL A 228 1.25 18.18 11.36
CA VAL A 228 -0.20 18.43 11.29
C VAL A 228 -0.73 18.22 9.86
N LYS A 229 -2.07 18.25 9.70
CA LYS A 229 -2.67 18.21 8.36
C LYS A 229 -2.30 19.48 7.57
N PRO A 230 -2.21 19.43 6.23
CA PRO A 230 -1.76 20.57 5.42
C PRO A 230 -2.50 21.88 5.70
N HIS A 231 -3.84 21.85 5.78
CA HIS A 231 -4.65 23.04 6.07
C HIS A 231 -4.46 23.63 7.49
N LEU A 232 -3.76 22.93 8.38
CA LEU A 232 -3.44 23.39 9.73
C LEU A 232 -2.02 23.97 9.82
N VAL A 233 -1.19 23.85 8.79
CA VAL A 233 0.21 24.31 8.86
C VAL A 233 0.26 25.82 9.03
N ALA A 234 -0.46 26.59 8.21
CA ALA A 234 -0.48 28.04 8.32
C ALA A 234 -0.86 28.55 9.72
N PRO A 235 -2.02 28.18 10.30
CA PRO A 235 -2.37 28.66 11.64
C PRO A 235 -1.39 28.19 12.73
N VAL A 236 -0.82 26.98 12.61
CA VAL A 236 0.19 26.49 13.56
C VAL A 236 1.50 27.28 13.46
N LEU A 237 1.97 27.58 12.25
CA LEU A 237 3.19 28.37 12.07
C LEU A 237 3.00 29.80 12.57
N THR A 238 1.82 30.40 12.35
CA THR A 238 1.47 31.70 12.92
C THR A 238 1.47 31.67 14.44
N GLU A 239 0.87 30.64 15.06
CA GLU A 239 0.83 30.46 16.51
C GLU A 239 2.24 30.40 17.13
N ILE A 240 3.17 29.67 16.52
CA ILE A 240 4.51 29.47 17.08
C ILE A 240 5.53 30.53 16.66
N SER A 241 5.19 31.40 15.71
CA SER A 241 6.15 32.28 15.01
C SER A 241 7.03 33.09 15.98
N GLU A 242 6.43 33.67 17.03
CA GLU A 242 7.16 34.49 18.02
C GLU A 242 8.17 33.70 18.87
N HIS A 243 8.05 32.38 18.90
CA HIS A 243 8.92 31.48 19.67
C HIS A 243 10.01 30.83 18.79
N VAL A 244 9.91 30.98 17.47
CA VAL A 244 10.92 30.49 16.53
C VAL A 244 12.08 31.47 16.50
N THR A 245 13.28 30.91 16.62
CA THR A 245 14.56 31.64 16.63
C THR A 245 15.56 30.91 15.73
N GLU A 246 16.72 31.53 15.45
CA GLU A 246 17.78 30.96 14.60
C GLU A 246 18.33 29.60 15.10
N ARG A 247 18.08 29.25 16.36
CA ARG A 247 18.41 27.93 16.93
C ARG A 247 17.57 26.80 16.34
N HIS A 248 16.35 27.08 15.89
CA HIS A 248 15.38 26.06 15.55
C HIS A 248 15.51 25.62 14.09
N ILE A 249 15.45 24.31 13.88
CA ILE A 249 15.28 23.69 12.56
C ILE A 249 13.82 23.23 12.45
N ILE A 250 13.04 23.89 11.61
CA ILE A 250 11.63 23.58 11.39
C ILE A 250 11.49 22.58 10.25
N VAL A 251 11.02 21.38 10.54
CA VAL A 251 10.82 20.30 9.56
C VAL A 251 9.33 20.10 9.32
N SER A 252 8.82 20.52 8.16
CA SER A 252 7.43 20.26 7.79
C SER A 252 7.27 18.88 7.17
N VAL A 253 6.28 18.13 7.63
CA VAL A 253 5.90 16.80 7.11
C VAL A 253 4.61 16.88 6.27
N ALA A 254 4.10 18.09 6.05
CA ALA A 254 2.80 18.30 5.41
C ALA A 254 2.88 18.18 3.89
N ALA A 255 2.06 17.30 3.33
CA ALA A 255 1.90 17.19 1.88
C ALA A 255 1.35 18.49 1.27
N GLY A 256 1.94 18.92 0.15
CA GLY A 256 1.50 20.11 -0.59
C GLY A 256 1.93 21.46 -0.01
N VAL A 257 2.57 21.53 1.16
CA VAL A 257 3.09 22.81 1.67
C VAL A 257 4.51 23.02 1.18
N THR A 258 4.73 24.07 0.38
CA THR A 258 6.04 24.35 -0.24
C THR A 258 7.02 25.01 0.74
N LEU A 259 8.32 24.91 0.47
CA LEU A 259 9.36 25.64 1.20
C LEU A 259 9.11 27.15 1.17
N ALA A 260 8.71 27.69 0.01
CA ALA A 260 8.37 29.11 -0.10
C ALA A 260 7.25 29.52 0.86
N THR A 261 6.20 28.70 0.98
CA THR A 261 5.12 28.93 1.96
C THR A 261 5.61 28.84 3.40
N LEU A 262 6.50 27.90 3.71
CA LEU A 262 7.07 27.80 5.06
C LEU A 262 7.92 29.03 5.40
N GLU A 263 8.76 29.48 4.47
CA GLU A 263 9.64 30.64 4.65
C GLU A 263 8.88 31.96 4.72
N GLU A 264 7.73 32.07 4.04
CA GLU A 264 6.83 33.23 4.14
C GLU A 264 6.15 33.32 5.51
N LEU A 265 5.80 32.18 6.11
CA LEU A 265 5.05 32.12 7.37
C LEU A 265 5.94 32.13 8.62
N LEU A 266 7.20 31.74 8.48
CA LEU A 266 8.18 31.74 9.56
C LEU A 266 8.90 33.09 9.66
N PRO A 267 9.49 33.42 10.83
CA PRO A 267 10.34 34.59 10.95
C PRO A 267 11.47 34.59 9.91
N GLN A 268 11.90 35.78 9.50
CA GLN A 268 13.00 35.95 8.56
C GLN A 268 14.25 35.18 9.03
N ASN A 269 14.97 34.55 8.09
CA ASN A 269 16.14 33.71 8.33
C ASN A 269 15.90 32.39 9.07
N SER A 270 14.64 31.97 9.28
CA SER A 270 14.35 30.67 9.89
C SER A 270 14.87 29.51 9.05
N VAL A 271 15.40 28.49 9.71
CA VAL A 271 15.85 27.25 9.06
C VAL A 271 14.64 26.34 8.83
N ALA A 272 14.27 26.14 7.57
CA ALA A 272 13.14 25.29 7.17
C ALA A 272 13.60 24.10 6.31
N ILE A 273 13.00 22.93 6.55
CA ILE A 273 13.17 21.72 5.74
C ILE A 273 11.78 21.17 5.43
N ARG A 274 11.54 20.84 4.16
CA ARG A 274 10.34 20.10 3.73
C ARG A 274 10.71 18.63 3.63
N LEU A 275 10.06 17.80 4.44
CA LEU A 275 10.25 16.35 4.51
C LEU A 275 8.99 15.65 4.05
N MET A 276 9.13 14.68 3.14
CA MET A 276 8.05 13.80 2.72
C MET A 276 8.40 12.36 3.07
N PRO A 277 7.82 11.79 4.14
CA PRO A 277 7.89 10.37 4.44
C PRO A 277 6.73 9.61 3.77
N ASN A 278 6.77 8.29 3.87
CA ASN A 278 5.63 7.42 3.55
C ASN A 278 5.22 6.52 4.72
N LEU A 279 4.08 5.83 4.57
CA LEU A 279 3.46 5.04 5.63
C LEU A 279 4.36 3.95 6.26
N PRO A 280 5.22 3.24 5.50
CA PRO A 280 6.17 2.27 6.04
C PRO A 280 7.14 2.78 7.12
N CYS A 281 7.25 4.09 7.36
CA CYS A 281 7.96 4.61 8.54
C CYS A 281 7.42 4.04 9.87
N LEU A 282 6.14 3.64 9.93
CA LEU A 282 5.56 3.00 11.13
C LEU A 282 6.24 1.68 11.51
N VAL A 283 6.80 0.99 10.52
CA VAL A 283 7.53 -0.27 10.66
C VAL A 283 9.02 -0.13 10.35
N GLN A 284 9.53 1.11 10.34
CA GLN A 284 10.95 1.42 10.14
C GLN A 284 11.51 0.98 8.77
N GLU A 285 10.65 0.91 7.77
CA GLU A 285 11.01 0.59 6.38
C GLU A 285 10.50 1.69 5.43
N GLY A 286 10.56 2.94 5.91
CA GLY A 286 10.16 4.13 5.19
C GLY A 286 11.03 4.43 3.96
N ALA A 287 10.46 5.19 3.04
CA ALA A 287 11.21 5.99 2.09
C ALA A 287 10.87 7.45 2.38
N LEU A 288 11.91 8.25 2.62
CA LEU A 288 11.84 9.64 3.01
C LEU A 288 12.67 10.47 2.04
N LEU A 289 12.11 11.56 1.56
CA LEU A 289 12.83 12.56 0.77
C LEU A 289 12.66 13.93 1.42
N PHE A 290 13.75 14.68 1.56
CA PHE A 290 13.68 16.06 2.03
C PHE A 290 14.37 17.05 1.10
N ALA A 291 13.92 18.31 1.19
CA ALA A 291 14.52 19.46 0.53
C ALA A 291 14.75 20.56 1.57
N ARG A 292 15.91 21.22 1.48
CA ARG A 292 16.30 22.32 2.35
C ARG A 292 15.76 23.64 1.83
N GLY A 293 15.28 24.48 2.75
CA GLY A 293 15.00 25.89 2.49
C GLY A 293 16.28 26.69 2.25
N SER A 294 16.09 27.95 1.89
CA SER A 294 17.10 28.95 1.54
C SER A 294 18.14 29.18 2.64
N HIS A 295 17.73 29.07 3.91
CA HIS A 295 18.59 29.29 5.08
C HIS A 295 19.11 28.00 5.74
N ALA A 296 18.62 26.83 5.31
CA ALA A 296 19.07 25.55 5.84
C ALA A 296 20.41 25.16 5.22
N LYS A 297 21.40 24.86 6.07
CA LYS A 297 22.76 24.52 5.66
C LYS A 297 22.90 23.03 5.39
N GLN A 298 24.04 22.63 4.85
CA GLN A 298 24.32 21.23 4.56
C GLN A 298 24.38 20.39 5.84
N GLU A 299 24.86 20.99 6.93
CA GLU A 299 24.95 20.38 8.26
C GLU A 299 23.56 20.06 8.83
N ASP A 300 22.56 20.92 8.61
CA ASP A 300 21.17 20.69 9.04
C ASP A 300 20.57 19.49 8.31
N GLY A 301 20.83 19.37 7.01
CA GLY A 301 20.42 18.22 6.20
C GLY A 301 21.13 16.93 6.62
N ALA A 302 22.43 17.00 6.91
CA ALA A 302 23.21 15.86 7.40
C ALA A 302 22.72 15.39 8.78
N LEU A 303 22.41 16.33 9.69
CA LEU A 303 21.79 16.05 10.99
C LEU A 303 20.45 15.34 10.82
N LEU A 304 19.55 15.88 9.99
CA LEU A 304 18.25 15.28 9.75
C LEU A 304 18.36 13.87 9.16
N ARG A 305 19.25 13.66 8.19
CA ARG A 305 19.49 12.35 7.59
C ARG A 305 20.01 11.35 8.63
N SER A 306 20.98 11.77 9.44
CA SER A 306 21.53 10.97 10.54
C SER A 306 20.45 10.58 11.54
N LEU A 307 19.60 11.52 11.93
CA LEU A 307 18.52 11.28 12.89
C LEU A 307 17.45 10.31 12.36
N LEU A 308 17.12 10.42 11.07
CA LEU A 308 16.05 9.65 10.43
C LEU A 308 16.50 8.32 9.83
N HIS A 309 17.80 7.96 9.87
CA HIS A 309 18.31 6.76 9.19
C HIS A 309 17.64 5.45 9.64
N ARG A 310 17.12 5.42 10.89
CA ARG A 310 16.36 4.28 11.41
C ARG A 310 14.93 4.21 10.91
N CYS A 311 14.38 5.31 10.38
CA CYS A 311 13.04 5.34 9.79
C CYS A 311 12.95 4.61 8.45
N GLY A 312 14.08 4.41 7.77
CA GLY A 312 14.19 3.77 6.47
C GLY A 312 15.20 4.47 5.56
N LEU A 313 14.97 4.44 4.24
CA LEU A 313 15.78 5.19 3.28
C LEU A 313 15.50 6.69 3.41
N VAL A 314 16.55 7.50 3.63
CA VAL A 314 16.44 8.96 3.73
C VAL A 314 17.33 9.60 2.68
N GLU A 315 16.71 10.33 1.75
CA GLU A 315 17.41 11.06 0.69
C GLU A 315 17.14 12.56 0.72
N GLU A 316 18.08 13.32 0.17
CA GLU A 316 17.98 14.76 -0.05
C GLU A 316 17.91 15.01 -1.55
N GLY A 317 17.09 15.97 -1.95
CA GLY A 317 17.03 16.39 -3.35
C GLY A 317 16.34 17.73 -3.54
N PRO A 318 16.22 18.20 -4.80
CA PRO A 318 15.42 19.36 -5.14
C PRO A 318 13.98 19.23 -4.65
N GLU A 319 13.36 20.35 -4.24
CA GLU A 319 11.97 20.34 -3.77
C GLU A 319 10.99 19.77 -4.82
N ALA A 320 11.26 19.99 -6.11
CA ALA A 320 10.46 19.44 -7.21
C ALA A 320 10.37 17.90 -7.19
N TRP A 321 11.31 17.21 -6.55
CA TRP A 321 11.27 15.76 -6.39
C TRP A 321 10.32 15.31 -5.28
N ILE A 322 9.87 16.19 -4.39
CA ILE A 322 8.94 15.83 -3.32
C ILE A 322 7.57 15.42 -3.87
N ASP A 323 7.08 16.11 -4.91
CA ASP A 323 5.81 15.71 -5.55
C ASP A 323 5.97 14.41 -6.35
N ILE A 324 7.15 14.18 -6.94
CA ILE A 324 7.50 12.91 -7.59
C ILE A 324 7.53 11.79 -6.56
N HIS A 325 8.22 11.99 -5.44
CA HIS A 325 8.27 11.06 -4.31
C HIS A 325 6.88 10.78 -3.74
N THR A 326 6.01 11.78 -3.66
CA THR A 326 4.61 11.60 -3.23
C THR A 326 3.88 10.62 -4.14
N GLY A 327 3.97 10.79 -5.47
CA GLY A 327 3.35 9.88 -6.43
C GLY A 327 3.99 8.49 -6.50
N LEU A 328 5.30 8.41 -6.21
CA LEU A 328 6.07 7.17 -6.22
C LEU A 328 5.97 6.40 -4.91
N SER A 329 6.56 6.90 -3.82
CA SER A 329 6.70 6.19 -2.55
C SER A 329 5.49 6.39 -1.63
N GLY A 330 4.84 7.56 -1.69
CA GLY A 330 3.68 7.90 -0.87
C GLY A 330 2.46 7.11 -1.33
N SER A 331 2.05 7.32 -2.57
CA SER A 331 0.96 6.59 -3.22
C SER A 331 1.33 5.13 -3.56
N GLY A 332 2.60 4.84 -3.80
CA GLY A 332 3.07 3.50 -4.17
C GLY A 332 2.75 2.40 -3.17
N VAL A 333 2.62 2.74 -1.89
CA VAL A 333 2.18 1.79 -0.86
C VAL A 333 0.82 1.18 -1.22
N ALA A 334 -0.13 1.99 -1.69
CA ALA A 334 -1.43 1.53 -2.13
C ALA A 334 -1.35 0.71 -3.43
N PHE A 335 -0.45 1.06 -4.34
CA PHE A 335 -0.24 0.29 -5.58
C PHE A 335 0.28 -1.12 -5.25
N VAL A 336 1.20 -1.22 -4.28
CA VAL A 336 1.72 -2.51 -3.79
C VAL A 336 0.63 -3.31 -3.09
N TYR A 337 -0.25 -2.69 -2.30
CA TYR A 337 -1.40 -3.38 -1.69
C TYR A 337 -2.36 -3.95 -2.74
N LEU A 338 -2.68 -3.18 -3.78
CA LEU A 338 -3.52 -3.64 -4.89
C LEU A 338 -2.87 -4.82 -5.62
N PHE A 339 -1.55 -4.77 -5.86
CA PHE A 339 -0.82 -5.87 -6.47
C PHE A 339 -0.82 -7.13 -5.59
N ALA A 340 -0.59 -6.99 -4.28
CA ALA A 340 -0.63 -8.09 -3.33
C ALA A 340 -2.03 -8.73 -3.23
N GLU A 341 -3.08 -7.91 -3.27
CA GLU A 341 -4.47 -8.36 -3.31
C GLU A 341 -4.74 -9.17 -4.59
N ALA A 342 -4.36 -8.64 -5.77
CA ALA A 342 -4.53 -9.33 -7.04
C ALA A 342 -3.77 -10.67 -7.11
N LEU A 343 -2.56 -10.74 -6.54
CA LEU A 343 -1.81 -12.00 -6.41
C LEU A 343 -2.57 -13.03 -5.57
N ALA A 344 -3.10 -12.60 -4.42
CA ALA A 344 -3.86 -13.47 -3.52
C ALA A 344 -5.16 -13.97 -4.19
N GLU A 345 -5.90 -13.09 -4.87
CA GLU A 345 -7.11 -13.46 -5.62
C GLU A 345 -6.80 -14.44 -6.76
N GLY A 346 -5.67 -14.25 -7.45
CA GLY A 346 -5.16 -15.20 -8.43
C GLY A 346 -4.92 -16.59 -7.82
N ALA A 347 -4.29 -16.68 -6.65
CA ALA A 347 -4.07 -17.95 -5.96
C ALA A 347 -5.38 -18.60 -5.49
N VAL A 348 -6.35 -17.81 -5.03
CA VAL A 348 -7.69 -18.30 -4.67
C VAL A 348 -8.42 -18.87 -5.87
N LYS A 349 -8.31 -18.22 -7.04
CA LYS A 349 -8.86 -18.74 -8.30
C LYS A 349 -8.27 -20.11 -8.66
N MET A 350 -7.02 -20.37 -8.30
CA MET A 350 -6.35 -21.66 -8.48
C MET A 350 -6.65 -22.70 -7.37
N GLY A 351 -7.51 -22.36 -6.40
CA GLY A 351 -8.01 -23.27 -5.37
C GLY A 351 -7.38 -23.11 -3.99
N MET A 352 -6.50 -22.12 -3.78
CA MET A 352 -5.90 -21.87 -2.46
C MET A 352 -6.91 -21.25 -1.47
N PRO A 353 -6.90 -21.63 -0.18
CA PRO A 353 -7.67 -20.93 0.85
C PRO A 353 -7.27 -19.45 0.96
N SER A 354 -8.25 -18.55 0.98
CA SER A 354 -8.04 -17.10 0.96
C SER A 354 -7.06 -16.59 2.04
N ALA A 355 -7.20 -17.01 3.30
CA ALA A 355 -6.31 -16.56 4.36
C ALA A 355 -4.82 -16.92 4.11
N LEU A 356 -4.58 -18.11 3.56
CA LEU A 356 -3.23 -18.56 3.18
C LEU A 356 -2.71 -17.78 1.97
N ALA A 357 -3.56 -17.58 0.95
CA ALA A 357 -3.20 -16.80 -0.24
C ALA A 357 -2.76 -15.37 0.10
N HIS A 358 -3.51 -14.66 0.95
CA HIS A 358 -3.12 -13.31 1.38
C HIS A 358 -1.81 -13.31 2.19
N SER A 359 -1.62 -14.29 3.06
CA SER A 359 -0.38 -14.41 3.85
C SER A 359 0.85 -14.66 2.96
N ILE A 360 0.74 -15.57 1.99
CA ILE A 360 1.80 -15.88 1.04
C ILE A 360 2.07 -14.70 0.10
N ALA A 361 1.03 -14.03 -0.40
CA ALA A 361 1.19 -12.86 -1.26
C ALA A 361 1.92 -11.72 -0.53
N SER A 362 1.54 -11.43 0.72
CA SER A 362 2.23 -10.45 1.57
C SER A 362 3.72 -10.80 1.77
N GLN A 363 4.01 -12.06 2.12
CA GLN A 363 5.39 -12.53 2.30
C GLN A 363 6.20 -12.49 1.00
N THR A 364 5.57 -12.76 -0.14
CA THR A 364 6.21 -12.71 -1.47
C THR A 364 6.62 -11.28 -1.80
N VAL A 365 5.74 -10.30 -1.57
CA VAL A 365 6.03 -8.89 -1.78
C VAL A 365 7.17 -8.42 -0.86
N LEU A 366 7.13 -8.78 0.42
CA LEU A 366 8.18 -8.44 1.38
C LEU A 366 9.54 -9.01 0.94
N GLY A 367 9.60 -10.31 0.61
CA GLY A 367 10.83 -10.98 0.20
C GLY A 367 11.42 -10.40 -1.08
N ALA A 368 10.58 -10.15 -2.09
CA ALA A 368 11.01 -9.55 -3.35
C ALA A 368 11.54 -8.11 -3.15
N GLY A 369 10.87 -7.30 -2.34
CA GLY A 369 11.31 -5.94 -2.02
C GLY A 369 12.64 -5.93 -1.27
N LYS A 370 12.83 -6.85 -0.32
CA LYS A 370 14.09 -6.98 0.43
C LYS A 370 15.25 -7.39 -0.48
N LEU A 371 15.07 -8.40 -1.33
CA LEU A 371 16.07 -8.82 -2.32
C LEU A 371 16.42 -7.69 -3.29
N LEU A 372 15.43 -6.95 -3.76
CA LEU A 372 15.65 -5.81 -4.64
C LEU A 372 16.52 -4.74 -3.97
N ARG A 373 16.20 -4.37 -2.73
CA ARG A 373 16.95 -3.34 -1.99
C ARG A 373 18.38 -3.77 -1.66
N GLU A 374 18.55 -5.01 -1.19
CA GLU A 374 19.82 -5.46 -0.62
C GLU A 374 20.81 -5.97 -1.66
N SER A 375 20.33 -6.43 -2.83
CA SER A 375 21.22 -7.00 -3.85
C SER A 375 22.01 -5.98 -4.67
N GLY A 376 21.54 -4.73 -4.76
CA GLY A 376 22.10 -3.71 -5.66
C GLY A 376 21.98 -4.04 -7.15
N LYS A 377 21.26 -5.12 -7.51
CA LYS A 377 21.09 -5.57 -8.90
C LYS A 377 19.96 -4.82 -9.58
N HIS A 378 20.07 -4.67 -10.89
CA HIS A 378 18.98 -4.10 -11.70
C HIS A 378 17.73 -5.02 -11.63
N PRO A 379 16.49 -4.48 -11.54
CA PRO A 379 15.27 -5.30 -11.44
C PRO A 379 15.10 -6.33 -12.56
N ALA A 380 15.52 -5.99 -13.79
CA ALA A 380 15.46 -6.92 -14.92
C ALA A 380 16.39 -8.14 -14.74
N GLN A 381 17.53 -7.97 -14.06
CA GLN A 381 18.43 -9.06 -13.74
C GLN A 381 17.81 -9.98 -12.69
N LEU A 382 17.31 -9.43 -11.57
CA LEU A 382 16.63 -10.22 -10.53
C LEU A 382 15.44 -11.01 -11.09
N ARG A 383 14.67 -10.39 -12.00
CA ARG A 383 13.59 -11.07 -12.71
C ARG A 383 14.11 -12.23 -13.56
N SER A 384 15.22 -12.05 -14.27
CA SER A 384 15.81 -13.10 -15.11
C SER A 384 16.34 -14.26 -14.27
N GLU A 385 16.91 -13.98 -13.09
CA GLU A 385 17.43 -15.00 -12.16
C GLU A 385 16.34 -15.95 -11.63
N VAL A 386 15.07 -15.52 -11.60
CA VAL A 386 13.93 -16.35 -11.17
C VAL A 386 13.10 -16.90 -12.34
N CYS A 387 13.54 -16.68 -13.59
CA CYS A 387 12.89 -17.16 -14.80
C CYS A 387 13.66 -18.34 -15.41
N THR A 388 13.21 -19.55 -15.14
CA THR A 388 13.71 -20.73 -15.86
C THR A 388 13.08 -20.83 -17.26
N PRO A 389 13.83 -21.25 -18.29
CA PRO A 389 13.28 -21.48 -19.63
C PRO A 389 12.10 -22.47 -19.58
N GLY A 390 10.96 -22.08 -20.17
CA GLY A 390 9.72 -22.88 -20.13
C GLY A 390 9.06 -23.00 -18.75
N GLY A 391 9.58 -22.34 -17.72
CA GLY A 391 9.07 -22.42 -16.35
C GLY A 391 7.81 -21.58 -16.10
N THR A 392 7.18 -21.77 -14.95
CA THR A 392 5.92 -21.09 -14.58
C THR A 392 6.05 -19.56 -14.57
N THR A 393 7.20 -19.03 -14.12
CA THR A 393 7.44 -17.58 -14.01
C THR A 393 7.32 -16.87 -15.35
N ILE A 394 7.89 -17.42 -16.44
CA ILE A 394 7.88 -16.72 -17.73
C ILE A 394 6.48 -16.68 -18.36
N TYR A 395 5.66 -17.71 -18.18
CA TYR A 395 4.25 -17.70 -18.60
C TYR A 395 3.41 -16.68 -17.81
N GLY A 396 3.67 -16.57 -16.51
CA GLY A 396 3.06 -15.53 -15.66
C GLY A 396 3.45 -14.12 -16.11
N LEU A 397 4.75 -13.88 -16.32
CA LEU A 397 5.26 -12.60 -16.81
C LEU A 397 4.69 -12.24 -18.18
N HIS A 398 4.60 -13.19 -19.11
CA HIS A 398 4.03 -12.94 -20.43
C HIS A 398 2.58 -12.43 -20.33
N THR A 399 1.77 -13.04 -19.46
CA THR A 399 0.40 -12.57 -19.19
C THR A 399 0.37 -11.16 -18.59
N LEU A 400 1.29 -10.83 -17.67
CA LEU A 400 1.39 -9.49 -17.09
C LEU A 400 1.81 -8.43 -18.12
N GLU A 401 2.69 -8.78 -19.07
CA GLU A 401 3.08 -7.90 -20.17
C GLU A 401 1.92 -7.67 -21.14
N GLN A 402 1.16 -8.72 -21.49
CA GLN A 402 -0.07 -8.57 -22.29
C GLN A 402 -1.09 -7.65 -21.62
N GLY A 403 -1.19 -7.70 -20.29
CA GLY A 403 -2.01 -6.79 -19.49
C GLY A 403 -1.47 -5.37 -19.36
N GLY A 404 -0.30 -5.06 -19.92
CA GLY A 404 0.27 -3.71 -19.92
C GLY A 404 0.75 -3.22 -18.55
N LEU A 405 1.18 -4.13 -17.65
CA LEU A 405 1.55 -3.80 -16.26
C LEU A 405 2.50 -2.61 -16.15
N ARG A 406 3.54 -2.55 -16.99
CA ARG A 406 4.52 -1.45 -16.96
C ARG A 406 3.88 -0.11 -17.29
N ALA A 407 3.11 -0.05 -18.37
CA ALA A 407 2.43 1.17 -18.80
C ALA A 407 1.46 1.67 -17.71
N ALA A 408 0.61 0.77 -17.19
CA ALA A 408 -0.34 1.11 -16.12
C ALA A 408 0.37 1.65 -14.86
N THR A 409 1.49 1.02 -14.47
CA THR A 409 2.26 1.45 -13.28
C THR A 409 2.92 2.82 -13.49
N MET A 410 3.51 3.06 -14.66
CA MET A 410 4.12 4.35 -15.00
C MET A 410 3.07 5.48 -15.00
N SER A 411 1.92 5.26 -15.64
CA SER A 411 0.82 6.22 -15.66
C SER A 411 0.24 6.49 -14.26
N ALA A 412 0.20 5.48 -13.38
CA ALA A 412 -0.25 5.67 -12.00
C ALA A 412 0.66 6.61 -11.21
N VAL A 413 1.99 6.46 -11.35
CA VAL A 413 2.97 7.38 -10.72
C VAL A 413 2.82 8.78 -11.29
N GLU A 414 2.74 8.91 -12.61
CA GLU A 414 2.55 10.20 -13.28
C GLU A 414 1.30 10.92 -12.79
N SER A 415 0.14 10.26 -12.83
CA SER A 415 -1.13 10.83 -12.38
C SER A 415 -1.11 11.23 -10.89
N ALA A 416 -0.48 10.41 -10.04
CA ALA A 416 -0.35 10.73 -8.62
C ALA A 416 0.59 11.92 -8.37
N THR A 417 1.69 12.02 -9.11
CA THR A 417 2.62 13.15 -9.06
C THR A 417 1.96 14.44 -9.55
N GLU A 418 1.21 14.40 -10.65
CA GLU A 418 0.45 15.55 -11.14
C GLU A 418 -0.57 16.02 -10.10
N ARG A 419 -1.29 15.08 -9.48
CA ARG A 419 -2.22 15.41 -8.42
C ARG A 419 -1.52 16.03 -7.19
N ALA A 420 -0.32 15.55 -6.84
CA ALA A 420 0.46 16.14 -5.75
C ALA A 420 0.83 17.61 -6.06
N ARG A 421 1.26 17.91 -7.30
CA ARG A 421 1.54 19.27 -7.76
C ARG A 421 0.31 20.17 -7.70
N GLU A 422 -0.87 19.68 -8.10
CA GLU A 422 -2.12 20.44 -8.00
C GLU A 422 -2.48 20.81 -6.57
N LEU A 423 -2.23 19.91 -5.62
CA LEU A 423 -2.51 20.15 -4.21
C LEU A 423 -1.60 21.23 -3.62
N GLY A 424 -0.36 21.38 -4.12
CA GLY A 424 0.58 22.39 -3.64
C GLY A 424 0.44 23.77 -4.28
N ARG A 425 -0.47 23.94 -5.24
CA ARG A 425 -0.81 25.25 -5.85
C ARG A 425 -1.96 25.97 -5.14
N LYS A 426 -2.51 25.37 -4.08
CA LYS A 426 -3.61 25.92 -3.26
C LYS A 426 -3.06 26.47 -1.97
#